data_AF-A0A369WC80-F1
#
_entry.id   AF-A0A369WC80-F1
#
_cell.length_a   1.000
_cell.length_b   1.000
_cell.length_c   1.000
_cell.angle_alpha   90.00
_cell.angle_beta   90.00
_cell.angle_gamma   90.00
#
_symmetry.space_group_name_H-M   'P 1'
#
loop_
_entity.id
_entity.type
_entity.pdbx_description
1 polymer ?
#
loop_
_entity_poly.entity_id
_entity_poly.type
_entity_poly.pdbx_seq_one_letter_code
_entity_poly.pdbx_strand_id
1 'polypeptide(L)'
;MHNKQQQGFTLIELLVVVSVLAAMATVAVVAVGGYDQRAREELVVTEMKQIASAIYQFKRDTGYFPEQGGLFASTAANTTNVDKADLGFLFIKPRDEGTVASSTPDGDLQSPWNINSNRGWNGPYLSNDSIKRLRIDPPGTVANDSNCELDTGVGSLDIFGINANRKQDSTAIIALGDPFERNRTYTSADSCFVVYKDGFWVGRNAPGQPYLYDTQFVNGNFPQCTSASGCIALLSAGPDGEYEDGNGDDVVRILGVN
;
A
#
# COMPACT_ATOMS: atom_id res chain seq x y z
N MET A 1 -13.29 -70.64 -14.12
CA MET A 1 -12.84 -69.28 -13.76
C MET A 1 -11.89 -68.80 -14.85
N HIS A 2 -12.33 -67.91 -15.74
CA HIS A 2 -11.47 -67.39 -16.82
C HIS A 2 -10.52 -66.35 -16.22
N ASN A 3 -9.24 -66.71 -16.07
CA ASN A 3 -8.18 -65.76 -15.73
C ASN A 3 -8.00 -64.82 -16.93
N LYS A 4 -8.50 -63.59 -16.82
CA LYS A 4 -8.14 -62.52 -17.77
C LYS A 4 -6.64 -62.27 -17.61
N GLN A 5 -5.86 -62.63 -18.62
CA GLN A 5 -4.43 -62.28 -18.64
C GLN A 5 -4.32 -60.76 -18.62
N GLN A 6 -3.69 -60.23 -17.57
CA GLN A 6 -3.34 -58.83 -17.49
C GLN A 6 -2.29 -58.55 -18.57
N GLN A 7 -2.69 -57.86 -19.64
CA GLN A 7 -1.76 -57.36 -20.64
C GLN A 7 -1.03 -56.17 -20.03
N GLY A 8 0.28 -56.34 -19.79
CA GLY A 8 1.15 -55.25 -19.36
C GLY A 8 1.40 -54.28 -20.52
N PHE A 9 1.55 -53.00 -20.19
CA PHE A 9 1.90 -51.96 -21.15
C PHE A 9 3.25 -52.27 -21.82
N THR A 10 3.34 -51.96 -23.11
CA THR A 10 4.59 -52.08 -23.86
C THR A 10 5.53 -50.92 -23.52
N LEU A 11 6.85 -51.16 -23.59
CA LEU A 11 7.84 -50.11 -23.37
C LEU A 11 7.65 -48.93 -24.35
N ILE A 12 7.25 -49.23 -25.58
CA ILE A 12 7.02 -48.23 -26.62
C ILE A 12 5.79 -47.37 -26.34
N GLU A 13 4.70 -47.94 -25.81
CA GLU A 13 3.53 -47.16 -25.40
C GLU A 13 3.89 -46.15 -24.32
N LEU A 14 4.64 -46.59 -23.31
CA LEU A 14 5.06 -45.70 -22.24
C LEU A 14 5.98 -44.59 -22.78
N LEU A 15 6.87 -44.90 -23.72
CA LEU A 15 7.79 -43.95 -24.35
C LEU A 15 7.05 -42.86 -25.15
N VAL A 16 6.03 -43.25 -25.93
CA VAL A 16 5.22 -42.30 -26.70
C VAL A 16 4.41 -41.39 -25.76
N VAL A 17 3.86 -41.93 -24.67
CA VAL A 17 3.10 -41.12 -23.71
C VAL A 17 3.99 -40.07 -23.03
N VAL A 18 5.17 -40.45 -22.53
CA VAL A 18 6.06 -39.48 -21.88
C VAL A 18 6.63 -38.45 -22.85
N SER A 19 6.83 -38.80 -24.13
CA SER A 19 7.30 -37.85 -25.13
C SER A 19 6.22 -36.81 -25.48
N VAL A 20 4.96 -37.23 -25.60
CA VAL A 20 3.82 -36.31 -25.78
C VAL A 20 3.64 -35.43 -24.55
N LEU A 21 3.71 -35.99 -23.34
CA LEU A 21 3.63 -35.20 -22.10
C LEU A 21 4.77 -34.18 -21.98
N ALA A 22 5.99 -34.57 -22.34
CA ALA A 22 7.13 -33.66 -22.36
C ALA A 22 6.93 -32.52 -23.37
N ALA A 23 6.42 -32.82 -24.58
CA ALA A 23 6.12 -31.82 -25.59
C ALA A 23 4.97 -30.88 -25.17
N MET A 24 3.95 -31.39 -24.50
CA MET A 24 2.85 -30.56 -23.98
C MET A 24 3.31 -29.67 -22.81
N ALA A 25 4.18 -30.17 -21.94
CA ALA A 25 4.69 -29.42 -20.80
C ALA A 25 5.48 -28.18 -21.24
N THR A 26 6.29 -28.27 -22.31
CA THR A 26 7.07 -27.11 -22.80
C THR A 26 6.17 -25.99 -23.34
N VAL A 27 5.11 -26.34 -24.07
CA VAL A 27 4.14 -25.36 -24.59
C VAL A 27 3.35 -24.72 -23.44
N ALA A 28 2.95 -25.51 -22.45
CA ALA A 28 2.19 -25.01 -21.29
C ALA A 28 2.96 -23.95 -20.49
N VAL A 29 4.26 -24.14 -20.27
CA VAL A 29 5.10 -23.18 -19.52
C VAL A 29 5.15 -21.82 -20.21
N VAL A 30 5.34 -21.79 -21.54
CA VAL A 30 5.39 -20.53 -22.31
C VAL A 30 4.02 -19.84 -22.32
N ALA A 31 2.93 -20.61 -22.33
CA ALA A 31 1.59 -20.06 -22.33
C ALA A 31 1.19 -19.40 -21.00
N VAL A 32 1.72 -19.84 -19.85
CA VAL A 32 1.36 -19.34 -18.52
C VAL A 32 2.17 -18.09 -18.11
N GLY A 33 3.30 -17.83 -18.78
CA GLY A 33 4.14 -16.67 -18.49
C GLY A 33 3.39 -15.34 -18.65
N GLY A 34 3.28 -14.56 -17.58
CA GLY A 34 2.76 -13.18 -17.60
C GLY A 34 1.29 -12.99 -17.18
N TYR A 35 0.52 -14.05 -16.92
CA TYR A 35 -0.84 -13.90 -16.37
C TYR A 35 -0.84 -13.30 -14.96
N ASP A 36 0.11 -13.68 -14.13
CA ASP A 36 0.23 -13.18 -12.76
C ASP A 36 0.47 -11.67 -12.73
N GLN A 37 1.26 -11.15 -13.68
CA GLN A 37 1.58 -9.73 -13.77
C GLN A 37 0.35 -8.89 -14.12
N ARG A 38 -0.43 -9.31 -15.12
CA ARG A 38 -1.68 -8.64 -15.49
C ARG A 38 -2.73 -8.69 -14.38
N ALA A 39 -2.81 -9.82 -13.67
CA ALA A 39 -3.71 -9.95 -12.51
C ALA A 39 -3.33 -8.96 -11.38
N ARG A 40 -2.04 -8.72 -11.16
CA ARG A 40 -1.55 -7.72 -10.19
C ARG A 40 -1.87 -6.30 -10.64
N GLU A 41 -1.71 -5.96 -11.91
CA GLU A 41 -2.08 -4.65 -12.46
C GLU A 41 -3.58 -4.37 -12.29
N GLU A 42 -4.44 -5.35 -12.58
CA GLU A 42 -5.89 -5.21 -12.35
C GLU A 42 -6.23 -5.08 -10.84
N LEU A 43 -5.47 -5.78 -9.99
CA LEU A 43 -5.60 -5.67 -8.54
C LEU A 43 -5.21 -4.29 -8.03
N VAL A 44 -4.13 -3.67 -8.54
CA VAL A 44 -3.74 -2.29 -8.22
C VAL A 44 -4.90 -1.34 -8.49
N VAL A 45 -5.47 -1.40 -9.69
CA VAL A 45 -6.59 -0.52 -10.07
C VAL A 45 -7.78 -0.71 -9.12
N THR A 46 -8.01 -1.94 -8.66
CA THR A 46 -9.08 -2.28 -7.71
C THR A 46 -8.79 -1.78 -6.29
N GLU A 47 -7.58 -1.97 -5.78
CA GLU A 47 -7.15 -1.46 -4.47
C GLU A 47 -7.19 0.08 -4.45
N MET A 48 -6.69 0.74 -5.50
CA MET A 48 -6.79 2.20 -5.64
C MET A 48 -8.24 2.69 -5.71
N LYS A 49 -9.20 1.89 -6.22
CA LYS A 49 -10.65 2.20 -6.14
C LYS A 49 -11.16 2.17 -4.71
N GLN A 50 -10.72 1.21 -3.92
CA GLN A 50 -11.12 1.12 -2.51
C GLN A 50 -10.53 2.29 -1.71
N ILE A 51 -9.24 2.56 -1.88
CA ILE A 51 -8.55 3.69 -1.21
C ILE A 51 -9.20 5.02 -1.61
N ALA A 52 -9.43 5.24 -2.91
CA ALA A 52 -10.10 6.45 -3.39
C ALA A 52 -11.50 6.61 -2.81
N SER A 53 -12.28 5.54 -2.72
CA SER A 53 -13.62 5.57 -2.10
C SER A 53 -13.56 5.97 -0.63
N ALA A 54 -12.57 5.45 0.11
CA ALA A 54 -12.34 5.82 1.51
C ALA A 54 -11.95 7.30 1.65
N ILE A 55 -11.09 7.82 0.76
CA ILE A 55 -10.72 9.24 0.71
C ILE A 55 -11.93 10.12 0.38
N TYR A 56 -12.79 9.70 -0.55
CA TYR A 56 -14.01 10.46 -0.84
C TYR A 56 -14.99 10.43 0.33
N GLN A 57 -15.07 9.33 1.08
CA GLN A 57 -15.87 9.28 2.30
C GLN A 57 -15.31 10.24 3.36
N PHE A 58 -13.99 10.23 3.57
CA PHE A 58 -13.31 11.22 4.41
C PHE A 58 -13.67 12.65 4.02
N LYS A 59 -13.62 12.97 2.71
CA LYS A 59 -13.97 14.30 2.20
C LYS A 59 -15.43 14.64 2.43
N ARG A 60 -16.36 13.68 2.28
CA ARG A 60 -17.79 13.92 2.57
C ARG A 60 -18.02 14.24 4.04
N ASP A 61 -17.32 13.55 4.92
CA ASP A 61 -17.51 13.66 6.36
C ASP A 61 -16.82 14.92 6.91
N THR A 62 -15.66 15.29 6.36
CA THR A 62 -14.86 16.43 6.83
C THR A 62 -15.01 17.69 6.00
N GLY A 63 -15.57 17.61 4.78
CA GLY A 63 -15.65 18.70 3.82
C GLY A 63 -14.38 18.94 2.99
N TYR A 64 -13.23 18.39 3.41
CA TYR A 64 -11.93 18.62 2.78
C TYR A 64 -11.25 17.30 2.42
N PHE A 65 -10.40 17.30 1.41
CA PHE A 65 -9.49 16.17 1.23
C PHE A 65 -8.51 16.07 2.42
N PRO A 66 -7.98 14.87 2.71
CA PRO A 66 -6.88 14.71 3.67
C PRO A 66 -5.77 15.72 3.39
N GLU A 67 -5.14 16.23 4.46
CA GLU A 67 -4.11 17.28 4.45
C GLU A 67 -4.56 18.71 4.07
N GLN A 68 -5.78 18.91 3.54
CA GLN A 68 -6.27 20.22 3.08
C GLN A 68 -7.23 20.93 4.06
N GLY A 69 -7.47 20.36 5.24
CA GLY A 69 -8.49 20.84 6.20
C GLY A 69 -8.02 20.97 7.66
N GLY A 70 -6.72 20.90 7.93
CA GLY A 70 -6.16 21.10 9.29
C GLY A 70 -6.50 20.04 10.35
N LEU A 71 -7.40 19.10 10.05
CA LEU A 71 -7.78 17.95 10.90
C LEU A 71 -6.61 17.03 11.23
N PHE A 72 -5.81 16.73 10.21
CA PHE A 72 -4.54 16.05 10.36
C PHE A 72 -3.51 17.13 10.17
N ALA A 73 -2.65 17.33 11.17
CA ALA A 73 -1.58 18.30 11.05
C ALA A 73 -0.80 17.92 9.77
N SER A 74 -0.71 18.82 8.79
CA SER A 74 0.18 18.61 7.65
C SER A 74 1.60 18.62 8.21
N THR A 75 2.33 17.50 8.25
CA THR A 75 3.77 17.59 8.51
C THR A 75 4.32 18.22 7.25
N ALA A 76 4.68 19.49 7.34
CA ALA A 76 5.63 20.14 6.45
C ALA A 76 5.51 19.79 4.95
N ALA A 77 4.35 20.03 4.32
CA ALA A 77 4.14 19.82 2.89
C ALA A 77 4.40 18.37 2.42
N ASN A 78 3.52 17.88 1.55
CA ASN A 78 3.61 16.55 0.98
C ASN A 78 4.79 16.47 -0.02
N THR A 79 6.02 16.49 0.50
CA THR A 79 7.25 16.85 -0.21
C THR A 79 8.17 15.67 -0.44
N THR A 80 8.02 14.60 0.35
CA THR A 80 8.76 13.35 0.18
C THR A 80 7.80 12.20 -0.09
N ASN A 81 8.29 11.13 -0.73
CA ASN A 81 7.50 9.91 -0.92
C ASN A 81 7.12 9.25 0.41
N VAL A 82 7.88 9.50 1.48
CA VAL A 82 7.54 9.02 2.83
C VAL A 82 6.31 9.73 3.36
N ASP A 83 6.21 11.05 3.19
CA ASP A 83 5.03 11.82 3.57
C ASP A 83 3.81 11.40 2.74
N LYS A 84 3.99 11.29 1.40
CA LYS A 84 2.95 10.80 0.47
C LYS A 84 2.42 9.41 0.87
N ALA A 85 3.27 8.56 1.43
CA ALA A 85 2.92 7.19 1.78
C ALA A 85 2.13 7.06 3.11
N ASP A 86 2.05 8.11 3.93
CA ASP A 86 1.35 8.05 5.21
C ASP A 86 -0.17 8.20 5.04
N LEU A 87 -0.85 7.05 4.95
CA LEU A 87 -2.30 6.94 4.83
C LEU A 87 -2.99 6.79 6.20
N GLY A 88 -2.33 7.19 7.30
CA GLY A 88 -2.86 7.06 8.66
C GLY A 88 -4.23 7.70 8.87
N PHE A 89 -4.55 8.75 8.12
CA PHE A 89 -5.86 9.44 8.15
C PHE A 89 -7.05 8.54 7.80
N LEU A 90 -6.84 7.41 7.12
CA LEU A 90 -7.88 6.43 6.79
C LEU A 90 -8.23 5.50 7.96
N PHE A 91 -7.33 5.35 8.94
CA PHE A 91 -7.44 4.33 9.97
C PHE A 91 -7.61 4.91 11.36
N ILE A 92 -6.97 6.04 11.62
CA ILE A 92 -6.88 6.56 12.97
C ILE A 92 -7.51 7.94 13.04
N LYS A 93 -8.28 8.15 14.11
CA LYS A 93 -8.81 9.45 14.45
C LYS A 93 -7.67 10.46 14.57
N PRO A 94 -7.85 11.70 14.11
CA PRO A 94 -6.87 12.73 14.40
C PRO A 94 -6.82 12.95 15.93
N ARG A 95 -5.67 12.70 16.57
CA ARG A 95 -4.87 13.84 17.01
C ARG A 95 -5.60 15.06 17.57
N ASP A 96 -6.17 15.02 18.77
CA ASP A 96 -6.34 16.28 19.53
C ASP A 96 -4.93 16.74 19.97
N GLU A 97 -4.02 17.03 19.02
CA GLU A 97 -2.86 17.84 19.36
C GLU A 97 -3.48 19.16 19.79
N GLY A 98 -3.27 19.59 21.03
CA GLY A 98 -3.87 20.79 21.66
C GLY A 98 -3.56 22.13 20.97
N THR A 99 -3.26 22.07 19.68
CA THR A 99 -3.01 23.12 18.70
C THR A 99 -3.64 22.75 17.34
N VAL A 100 -4.78 22.02 17.29
CA VAL A 100 -5.66 22.12 16.10
C VAL A 100 -5.99 23.59 16.00
N ALA A 101 -5.33 24.27 15.06
CA ALA A 101 -5.48 25.68 14.89
C ALA A 101 -6.97 25.97 14.70
N SER A 102 -7.50 26.82 15.55
CA SER A 102 -8.78 27.52 15.41
C SER A 102 -8.86 28.39 14.15
N SER A 103 -8.06 28.08 13.13
CA SER A 103 -7.96 28.78 11.86
C SER A 103 -8.45 27.94 10.68
N THR A 104 -9.12 26.81 10.89
CA THR A 104 -9.95 26.25 9.82
C THR A 104 -11.05 27.28 9.52
N PRO A 105 -11.27 27.70 8.25
CA PRO A 105 -12.28 28.70 7.90
C PRO A 105 -13.66 28.36 8.48
N ASP A 106 -13.91 27.06 8.68
CA ASP A 106 -15.01 26.53 9.44
C ASP A 106 -14.50 25.92 10.76
N GLY A 107 -14.72 26.59 11.90
CA GLY A 107 -14.28 26.15 13.24
C GLY A 107 -14.91 24.84 13.77
N ASP A 108 -15.56 24.09 12.89
CA ASP A 108 -16.39 22.90 13.14
C ASP A 108 -15.67 21.57 12.87
N LEU A 109 -14.44 21.60 12.36
CA LEU A 109 -13.64 20.39 12.12
C LEU A 109 -12.97 19.84 13.39
N GLN A 110 -13.46 20.21 14.57
CA GLN A 110 -12.96 19.67 15.82
C GLN A 110 -13.41 18.20 15.93
N SER A 111 -12.45 17.29 16.05
CA SER A 111 -12.73 15.91 16.46
C SER A 111 -13.40 15.93 17.84
N PRO A 112 -14.47 15.15 18.11
CA PRO A 112 -15.11 14.11 17.27
C PRO A 112 -16.32 14.60 16.44
N TRP A 113 -16.86 13.73 15.57
CA TRP A 113 -18.05 13.95 14.72
C TRP A 113 -19.15 14.80 15.36
N ASN A 114 -19.54 15.88 14.68
CA ASN A 114 -20.60 16.77 15.10
C ASN A 114 -21.91 16.45 14.35
N ILE A 115 -22.91 15.97 15.08
CA ILE A 115 -24.24 15.63 14.54
C ILE A 115 -25.01 16.86 14.00
N ASN A 116 -24.77 18.04 14.58
CA ASN A 116 -25.53 19.25 14.23
C ASN A 116 -25.07 19.83 12.89
N SER A 117 -23.76 19.80 12.63
CA SER A 117 -23.22 20.19 11.32
C SER A 117 -23.07 19.02 10.37
N ASN A 118 -23.30 17.78 10.83
CA ASN A 118 -23.08 16.54 10.09
C ASN A 118 -21.67 16.53 9.47
N ARG A 119 -20.69 17.03 10.23
CA ARG A 119 -19.28 17.13 9.83
C ARG A 119 -18.35 16.69 10.95
N GLY A 120 -17.19 16.19 10.55
CA GLY A 120 -16.11 15.76 11.44
C GLY A 120 -15.53 14.42 11.00
N TRP A 121 -14.54 13.93 11.72
CA TRP A 121 -13.99 12.60 11.44
C TRP A 121 -14.96 11.51 11.91
N ASN A 122 -15.35 10.60 11.00
CA ASN A 122 -16.26 9.48 11.23
C ASN A 122 -15.66 8.15 10.75
N GLY A 123 -14.33 8.05 10.77
CA GLY A 123 -13.63 6.81 10.41
C GLY A 123 -13.73 5.72 11.49
N PRO A 124 -13.00 4.61 11.34
CA PRO A 124 -12.04 4.35 10.26
C PRO A 124 -12.72 4.14 8.90
N TYR A 125 -12.11 4.64 7.83
CA TYR A 125 -12.63 4.59 6.47
C TYR A 125 -12.18 3.34 5.70
N LEU A 126 -11.20 2.60 6.24
CA LEU A 126 -10.78 1.27 5.81
C LEU A 126 -10.76 0.33 7.03
N SER A 127 -10.80 -0.99 6.80
CA SER A 127 -10.80 -1.94 7.92
C SER A 127 -9.48 -1.88 8.69
N ASN A 128 -9.56 -1.97 10.01
CA ASN A 128 -8.37 -1.97 10.87
C ASN A 128 -7.48 -3.21 10.63
N ASP A 129 -8.06 -4.30 10.12
CA ASP A 129 -7.30 -5.50 9.72
C ASP A 129 -6.41 -5.24 8.49
N SER A 130 -6.71 -4.19 7.71
CA SER A 130 -5.89 -3.76 6.58
C SER A 130 -4.76 -2.82 6.98
N ILE A 131 -4.61 -2.48 8.26
CA ILE A 131 -3.52 -1.62 8.71
C ILE A 131 -2.21 -2.37 8.47
N LYS A 132 -1.43 -1.86 7.53
CA LYS A 132 -0.03 -2.23 7.35
C LYS A 132 0.82 -1.08 7.87
N ARG A 133 1.98 -1.41 8.41
CA ARG A 133 2.97 -0.40 8.83
C ARG A 133 4.22 -0.56 8.02
N LEU A 134 4.73 0.56 7.55
CA LEU A 134 6.01 0.67 6.87
C LEU A 134 7.02 1.21 7.87
N ARG A 135 8.06 0.44 8.15
CA ARG A 135 9.23 0.92 8.92
C ARG A 135 10.06 1.83 8.02
N ILE A 136 10.50 2.96 8.56
CA ILE A 136 11.37 3.92 7.89
C ILE A 136 12.65 4.01 8.72
N ASP A 137 13.81 3.95 8.07
CA ASP A 137 15.07 4.16 8.77
C ASP A 137 15.31 5.66 9.02
N PRO A 138 15.75 6.06 10.23
CA PRO A 138 16.13 7.44 10.49
C PRO A 138 17.20 7.94 9.51
N PRO A 139 17.16 9.22 9.11
CA PRO A 139 18.25 9.82 8.34
C PRO A 139 19.58 9.69 9.10
N GLY A 140 20.58 9.04 8.49
CA GLY A 140 21.94 8.96 9.02
C GLY A 140 22.25 7.79 9.97
N THR A 141 21.31 6.87 10.21
CA THR A 141 21.65 5.58 10.86
C THR A 141 22.20 4.59 9.83
N VAL A 142 23.41 4.09 10.07
CA VAL A 142 23.94 2.94 9.32
C VAL A 142 23.16 1.70 9.72
N ALA A 143 22.45 1.11 8.76
CA ALA A 143 21.77 -0.16 8.90
C ALA A 143 22.79 -1.26 9.19
N ASN A 144 22.95 -1.63 10.45
CA ASN A 144 23.40 -2.96 10.79
C ASN A 144 22.17 -3.87 10.79
N ASP A 145 22.08 -4.66 9.73
CA ASP A 145 21.23 -5.83 9.53
C ASP A 145 20.13 -5.61 8.47
N SER A 146 20.47 -6.06 7.27
CA SER A 146 19.75 -6.12 6.00
C SER A 146 18.46 -6.94 6.00
N ASN A 147 17.81 -7.10 7.13
CA ASN A 147 16.79 -8.12 7.27
C ASN A 147 15.45 -7.48 7.62
N CYS A 148 14.51 -7.53 6.67
CA CYS A 148 13.06 -7.51 6.94
C CYS A 148 12.60 -8.69 7.84
N GLU A 149 13.51 -9.28 8.61
CA GLU A 149 13.29 -10.33 9.59
C GLU A 149 12.90 -9.61 10.88
N LEU A 150 11.67 -9.84 11.34
CA LEU A 150 11.27 -9.40 12.67
C LEU A 150 12.29 -10.00 13.66
N ASP A 151 12.98 -9.14 14.41
CA ASP A 151 13.76 -9.54 15.58
C ASP A 151 12.82 -10.23 16.59
N THR A 152 12.71 -11.56 16.48
CA THR A 152 11.97 -12.40 17.41
C THR A 152 12.87 -12.68 18.61
N GLY A 153 12.96 -11.69 19.51
CA GLY A 153 14.08 -11.65 20.44
C GLY A 153 13.82 -11.31 21.90
N VAL A 154 12.61 -11.04 22.43
CA VAL A 154 12.41 -10.89 23.89
C VAL A 154 11.00 -11.24 24.37
N GLY A 155 10.95 -12.20 25.31
CA GLY A 155 9.80 -12.43 26.17
C GLY A 155 9.65 -11.32 27.20
N SER A 156 8.78 -10.36 26.91
CA SER A 156 7.95 -9.61 27.85
C SER A 156 6.93 -8.88 26.98
N LEU A 157 5.65 -8.92 27.37
CA LEU A 157 4.59 -8.13 26.76
C LEU A 157 5.04 -6.67 26.69
N ASP A 158 5.36 -6.18 25.49
CA ASP A 158 5.22 -4.79 25.05
C ASP A 158 5.56 -4.69 23.55
N ILE A 159 4.56 -4.96 22.69
CA ILE A 159 4.46 -4.25 21.40
C ILE A 159 3.75 -2.93 21.72
N PHE A 160 4.48 -2.03 22.39
CA PHE A 160 4.09 -0.64 22.62
C PHE A 160 5.20 0.24 22.04
N GLY A 161 4.84 1.10 21.09
CA GLY A 161 5.82 1.99 20.46
C GLY A 161 5.51 2.46 19.05
N ILE A 162 4.26 2.37 18.59
CA ILE A 162 3.81 3.23 17.49
C ILE A 162 2.53 3.87 17.96
N ASN A 163 2.72 5.05 18.51
CA ASN A 163 1.65 5.90 18.96
C ASN A 163 0.69 6.08 17.79
N ALA A 164 -0.60 5.88 18.05
CA ALA A 164 -1.68 6.05 17.08
C ALA A 164 -1.80 7.51 16.58
N ASN A 165 -0.80 8.35 16.82
CA ASN A 165 -0.72 9.63 16.19
C ASN A 165 0.75 9.99 16.01
N ARG A 166 1.14 10.04 14.74
CA ARG A 166 2.47 9.59 14.35
C ARG A 166 3.22 10.64 13.57
N LYS A 167 3.25 11.84 14.13
CA LYS A 167 4.22 12.86 13.77
C LYS A 167 5.51 12.84 14.61
N GLN A 168 5.60 11.98 15.63
CA GLN A 168 6.68 12.08 16.62
C GLN A 168 7.62 10.87 16.70
N ASP A 169 7.25 9.73 16.11
CA ASP A 169 8.15 8.58 15.95
C ASP A 169 8.59 8.51 14.48
N SER A 170 9.76 9.10 14.16
CA SER A 170 10.32 9.21 12.79
C SER A 170 10.72 7.87 12.14
N THR A 171 10.30 6.73 12.71
CA THR A 171 10.83 5.39 12.38
C THR A 171 9.81 4.47 11.71
N ALA A 172 8.55 4.92 11.52
CA ALA A 172 7.56 4.17 10.75
C ALA A 172 6.37 5.06 10.39
N ILE A 173 5.60 4.71 9.34
CA ILE A 173 4.29 5.31 8.99
C ILE A 173 3.18 4.25 8.83
N ILE A 174 1.92 4.67 8.63
CA ILE A 174 0.84 3.77 8.18
C ILE A 174 0.77 3.86 6.67
N ALA A 175 1.09 2.79 5.97
CA ALA A 175 1.09 2.78 4.53
C ALA A 175 0.40 1.53 4.02
N LEU A 176 -0.14 1.59 2.81
CA LEU A 176 -0.68 0.42 2.13
C LEU A 176 0.27 0.07 0.99
N GLY A 177 0.81 -1.15 0.97
CA GLY A 177 1.65 -1.62 -0.13
C GLY A 177 0.83 -2.15 -1.30
N ASP A 178 1.31 -1.88 -2.51
CA ASP A 178 0.86 -2.45 -3.78
C ASP A 178 0.98 -4.00 -3.82
N PRO A 179 0.34 -4.67 -4.78
CA PRO A 179 0.35 -6.13 -4.88
C PRO A 179 1.57 -6.67 -5.66
N PHE A 180 2.49 -5.81 -6.13
CA PHE A 180 3.66 -6.25 -6.87
C PHE A 180 4.70 -6.81 -5.90
N GLU A 181 4.74 -8.14 -5.81
CA GLU A 181 5.80 -8.81 -5.06
C GLU A 181 7.14 -8.56 -5.73
N ARG A 182 8.10 -8.05 -4.95
CA ARG A 182 9.46 -7.82 -5.41
C ARG A 182 10.41 -8.78 -4.73
N ASN A 183 11.10 -9.57 -5.53
CA ASN A 183 12.24 -10.36 -5.06
C ASN A 183 13.50 -9.46 -5.07
N ARG A 184 13.48 -8.39 -4.27
CA ARG A 184 14.65 -7.50 -4.15
C ARG A 184 15.62 -8.06 -3.12
N THR A 185 16.91 -8.00 -3.44
CA THR A 185 17.97 -8.10 -2.43
C THR A 185 17.93 -6.79 -1.65
N TYR A 186 17.48 -6.85 -0.40
CA TYR A 186 17.33 -5.66 0.42
C TYR A 186 18.68 -4.97 0.60
N THR A 187 18.71 -3.70 0.23
CA THR A 187 19.80 -2.78 0.54
C THR A 187 19.43 -1.98 1.80
N SER A 188 20.40 -1.29 2.37
CA SER A 188 20.22 -0.44 3.57
C SER A 188 19.32 0.79 3.39
N ALA A 189 18.54 0.86 2.30
CA ALA A 189 17.60 1.93 1.99
C ALA A 189 16.15 1.42 1.83
N ASP A 190 15.92 0.11 1.89
CA ASP A 190 14.61 -0.49 1.62
C ASP A 190 13.73 -0.50 2.89
N SER A 191 12.57 0.15 2.81
CA SER A 191 11.58 0.22 3.90
C SER A 191 10.72 -1.06 3.95
N CYS A 192 10.66 -1.75 5.10
CA CYS A 192 9.96 -3.03 5.24
C CYS A 192 8.50 -2.88 5.76
N PHE A 193 7.61 -3.78 5.31
CA PHE A 193 6.22 -3.84 5.76
C PHE A 193 5.98 -4.95 6.81
N VAL A 194 5.11 -4.64 7.77
CA VAL A 194 4.51 -5.62 8.70
C VAL A 194 2.99 -5.63 8.58
N VAL A 195 2.38 -6.80 8.76
CA VAL A 195 0.93 -7.05 8.65
C VAL A 195 0.37 -7.49 10.00
N TYR A 196 -0.79 -6.96 10.39
CA TYR A 196 -1.50 -7.42 11.59
C TYR A 196 -2.35 -8.64 11.26
N LYS A 197 -2.07 -9.79 11.88
CA LYS A 197 -2.78 -11.04 11.67
C LYS A 197 -2.92 -11.79 13.00
N ASP A 198 -4.14 -12.24 13.29
CA ASP A 198 -4.46 -13.06 14.48
C ASP A 198 -4.00 -12.43 15.81
N GLY A 199 -4.03 -11.09 15.91
CA GLY A 199 -3.63 -10.36 17.11
C GLY A 199 -2.15 -9.95 17.16
N PHE A 200 -1.33 -10.36 16.19
CA PHE A 200 0.12 -10.13 16.16
C PHE A 200 0.58 -9.44 14.87
N TRP A 201 1.69 -8.71 14.93
CA TRP A 201 2.36 -8.19 13.73
C TRP A 201 3.34 -9.22 13.19
N VAL A 202 3.21 -9.55 11.90
CA VAL A 202 4.09 -10.50 11.20
C VAL A 202 4.75 -9.82 10.00
N GLY A 203 5.99 -10.22 9.73
CA GLY A 203 6.75 -9.75 8.57
C GLY A 203 6.10 -10.22 7.28
N ARG A 204 6.16 -9.39 6.24
CA ARG A 204 5.66 -9.77 4.93
C ARG A 204 6.79 -10.45 4.14
N ASN A 205 6.55 -11.66 3.64
CA ASN A 205 7.53 -12.42 2.85
C ASN A 205 8.02 -11.66 1.60
N ALA A 206 7.16 -10.82 1.00
CA ALA A 206 7.52 -9.88 -0.06
C ALA A 206 6.71 -8.58 0.08
N PRO A 207 7.35 -7.43 0.36
CA PRO A 207 6.69 -6.13 0.35
C PRO A 207 6.47 -5.66 -1.09
N GLY A 208 5.33 -4.98 -1.30
CA GLY A 208 5.12 -4.09 -2.44
C GLY A 208 5.59 -2.67 -2.10
N GLN A 209 5.55 -1.73 -3.03
CA GLN A 209 5.79 -0.31 -2.72
C GLN A 209 4.53 0.32 -2.11
N PRO A 210 4.66 1.33 -1.23
CA PRO A 210 3.49 2.00 -0.69
C PRO A 210 2.66 2.66 -1.80
N TYR A 211 1.36 2.83 -1.60
CA TYR A 211 0.60 3.79 -2.40
C TYR A 211 0.97 5.20 -1.93
N LEU A 212 1.19 6.10 -2.89
CA LEU A 212 1.47 7.50 -2.60
C LEU A 212 0.19 8.32 -2.78
N TYR A 213 -0.22 9.04 -1.74
CA TYR A 213 -1.21 10.10 -1.81
C TYR A 213 -0.47 11.43 -1.99
N ASP A 214 -0.47 11.94 -3.21
CA ASP A 214 0.20 13.20 -3.57
C ASP A 214 -0.83 14.32 -3.72
N THR A 215 -0.73 15.35 -2.88
CA THR A 215 -1.63 16.50 -2.92
C THR A 215 -1.22 17.59 -3.90
N GLN A 216 -0.02 17.50 -4.49
CA GLN A 216 0.53 18.48 -5.42
C GLN A 216 1.02 17.81 -6.71
N PHE A 217 0.35 16.72 -7.12
CA PHE A 217 0.72 15.96 -8.30
C PHE A 217 0.66 16.82 -9.57
N VAL A 218 1.76 16.82 -10.32
CA VAL A 218 1.89 17.52 -11.60
C VAL A 218 2.56 16.58 -12.58
N ASN A 219 1.94 16.36 -13.73
CA ASN A 219 2.51 15.52 -14.78
C ASN A 219 1.92 15.92 -16.14
N GLY A 220 2.78 16.08 -17.15
CA GLY A 220 2.40 16.52 -18.50
C GLY A 220 1.47 15.59 -19.27
N ASN A 221 1.38 14.32 -18.87
CA ASN A 221 0.46 13.33 -19.45
C ASN A 221 -0.98 13.51 -18.94
N PHE A 222 -1.19 14.31 -17.89
CA PHE A 222 -2.50 14.58 -17.29
C PHE A 222 -2.86 16.06 -17.51
N PRO A 223 -3.70 16.39 -18.52
CA PRO A 223 -3.97 17.78 -18.91
C PRO A 223 -4.55 18.66 -17.78
N GLN A 224 -5.20 18.05 -16.79
CA GLN A 224 -5.78 18.71 -15.63
C GLN A 224 -4.78 18.92 -14.47
N CYS A 225 -3.58 18.34 -14.53
CA CYS A 225 -2.56 18.35 -13.47
C CYS A 225 -1.30 19.06 -13.96
N THR A 226 -1.39 20.37 -14.12
CA THR A 226 -0.30 21.20 -14.67
C THR A 226 0.46 21.92 -13.55
N SER A 227 1.65 22.46 -13.85
CA SER A 227 2.42 23.23 -12.86
C SER A 227 1.69 24.47 -12.32
N ALA A 228 0.62 24.93 -12.99
CA ALA A 228 -0.25 26.02 -12.53
C ALA A 228 -1.46 25.53 -11.71
N SER A 229 -1.83 24.26 -11.83
CA SER A 229 -2.97 23.62 -11.15
C SER A 229 -2.58 22.20 -10.78
N GLY A 230 -2.10 22.02 -9.54
CA GLY A 230 -1.75 20.70 -9.02
C GLY A 230 -2.99 19.83 -8.82
N CYS A 231 -2.81 18.53 -8.91
CA CYS A 231 -3.85 17.55 -8.62
C CYS A 231 -3.61 16.86 -7.29
N ILE A 232 -4.67 16.28 -6.76
CA ILE A 232 -4.59 15.24 -5.76
C ILE A 232 -4.64 13.91 -6.50
N ALA A 233 -3.60 13.09 -6.35
CA ALA A 233 -3.48 11.81 -7.02
C ALA A 233 -3.09 10.70 -6.05
N LEU A 234 -3.54 9.49 -6.36
CA LEU A 234 -2.95 8.26 -5.85
C LEU A 234 -2.00 7.71 -6.90
N LEU A 235 -0.83 7.24 -6.47
CA LEU A 235 0.15 6.61 -7.33
C LEU A 235 0.55 5.24 -6.77
N SER A 236 0.89 4.32 -7.67
CA SER A 236 1.58 3.07 -7.39
C SER A 236 2.78 3.00 -8.33
N ALA A 237 3.91 2.59 -7.78
CA ALA A 237 5.21 2.42 -8.44
C ALA A 237 5.23 1.39 -9.60
N GLY A 238 4.10 0.74 -9.89
CA GLY A 238 4.05 -0.24 -10.96
C GLY A 238 4.90 -1.52 -10.75
N PRO A 239 4.96 -2.36 -11.79
CA PRO A 239 5.77 -3.58 -11.86
C PRO A 239 7.27 -3.44 -11.55
N ASP A 240 7.95 -2.43 -12.12
CA ASP A 240 9.38 -2.21 -11.94
C ASP A 240 9.69 -1.63 -10.56
N GLY A 241 8.73 -0.85 -10.10
CA GLY A 241 8.62 -0.45 -8.76
C GLY A 241 9.56 0.64 -8.31
N GLU A 242 9.93 1.46 -9.26
CA GLU A 242 10.44 2.80 -9.09
C GLU A 242 9.26 3.80 -9.17
N TYR A 243 9.46 5.04 -8.75
CA TYR A 243 8.42 6.06 -8.92
C TYR A 243 8.94 7.07 -9.93
N GLU A 244 8.27 7.19 -11.06
CA GLU A 244 8.64 8.09 -12.15
C GLU A 244 7.68 9.29 -12.23
N ASP A 245 7.13 9.70 -11.09
CA ASP A 245 6.17 10.81 -10.97
C ASP A 245 4.95 10.64 -11.89
N GLY A 246 4.45 9.42 -12.04
CA GLY A 246 3.30 9.09 -12.90
C GLY A 246 3.65 8.82 -14.36
N ASN A 247 4.91 8.49 -14.65
CA ASN A 247 5.39 8.06 -15.96
C ASN A 247 5.77 6.57 -15.93
N GLY A 248 6.32 6.04 -17.02
CA GLY A 248 6.78 4.65 -17.03
C GLY A 248 5.62 3.67 -16.88
N ASP A 249 5.71 2.80 -15.87
CA ASP A 249 4.69 1.82 -15.51
C ASP A 249 3.89 2.22 -14.25
N ASP A 250 4.10 3.44 -13.74
CA ASP A 250 3.33 4.01 -12.65
C ASP A 250 1.82 3.97 -12.95
N VAL A 251 1.05 3.50 -11.98
CA VAL A 251 -0.41 3.54 -12.04
C VAL A 251 -0.90 4.76 -11.28
N VAL A 252 -1.47 5.73 -12.00
CA VAL A 252 -1.96 6.99 -11.42
C VAL A 252 -3.48 7.03 -11.42
N ARG A 253 -4.03 7.51 -10.30
CA ARG A 253 -5.44 7.87 -10.19
C ARG A 253 -5.63 9.26 -9.64
N ILE A 254 -6.19 10.13 -10.46
CA ILE A 254 -6.57 11.49 -10.05
C ILE A 254 -7.84 11.44 -9.18
N LEU A 255 -7.77 12.09 -8.02
CA LEU A 255 -8.86 12.22 -7.04
C LEU A 255 -9.52 13.59 -7.09
N GLY A 256 -8.75 14.62 -7.43
CA GLY A 256 -9.23 16.00 -7.48
C GLY A 256 -8.21 16.92 -8.14
N VAL A 257 -8.66 18.12 -8.51
CA VAL A 257 -7.82 19.22 -8.98
C VAL A 257 -7.90 20.32 -7.92
N ASN A 258 -6.76 20.91 -7.58
CA ASN A 258 -6.66 22.02 -6.63
C ASN A 258 -6.93 23.37 -7.28
#